data_AF-A0A935EXU8-F1
#
_entry.id   AF-A0A935EXU8-F1
#
_cell.length_a   1.000
_cell.length_b   1.000
_cell.length_c   1.000
_cell.angle_alpha   90.00
_cell.angle_beta   90.00
_cell.angle_gamma   90.00
#
_symmetry.space_group_name_H-M   'P 1'
#
loop_
_entity.id
_entity.type
_entity.pdbx_description
1 polymer ?
#
loop_
_entity_poly.entity_id
_entity_poly.type
_entity_poly.pdbx_seq_one_letter_code
_entity_poly.pdbx_strand_id
1 'polypeptide(L)'
;MVAVDPIIGKMKFLSPLNKNDTVLASYAYGYVGDIGGGPYRRYDNIESYLNEINIYIDDDLCILFVKSDDTGYHKSIDEAYQWWKNEGNSKNNCVIIILDNYSYSLSPITIEDGNRLVLIAGSGEPSTDGDSLKLIKPSYSRPHIDNGMNIQFDEKLGNSLHIDGILIEGGINISSDKQSNGKLDITHCTLTSRDADTNIFSCSNVDIQLTARKCIFNGSLRFKDSRSQIKIDKSIVTGDIFGIFQERQRKSVNISVEEPAITNDPGNIITFYNTRLYLDIVKSTIFGKVNPDTLSAENSIFNSVVSPRTQVGCLRYCYTPQKSIATTPSRFKCQPDLENSKSGTEGKIELSLNSLQWNMEILHLLNYINPALNKY
;
A
#
# COMPACT_ATOMS: atom_id res chain seq x y z
N MET A 1 3.89 24.09 -25.05
CA MET A 1 2.85 23.05 -24.83
C MET A 1 3.02 21.97 -25.90
N VAL A 2 2.98 20.69 -25.52
CA VAL A 2 3.26 19.54 -26.40
C VAL A 2 2.03 18.62 -26.42
N ALA A 3 1.63 18.16 -27.60
CA ALA A 3 0.67 17.07 -27.78
C ALA A 3 1.42 15.75 -27.94
N VAL A 4 0.98 14.70 -27.26
CA VAL A 4 1.58 13.36 -27.29
C VAL A 4 0.56 12.36 -27.78
N ASP A 5 0.93 11.53 -28.75
CA ASP A 5 0.17 10.37 -29.17
C ASP A 5 0.65 9.14 -28.38
N PRO A 6 -0.16 8.59 -27.45
CA PRO A 6 0.26 7.49 -26.58
C PRO A 6 0.35 6.14 -27.30
N ILE A 7 -0.22 5.98 -28.50
CA ILE A 7 -0.22 4.70 -29.24
C ILE A 7 1.05 4.56 -30.07
N ILE A 8 1.48 5.63 -30.74
CA ILE A 8 2.66 5.61 -31.63
C ILE A 8 3.86 6.38 -31.06
N GLY A 9 3.72 6.98 -29.87
CA GLY A 9 4.79 7.68 -29.16
C GLY A 9 5.26 8.98 -29.82
N LYS A 10 4.48 9.55 -30.75
CA LYS A 10 4.85 10.78 -31.45
C LYS A 10 4.50 12.01 -30.61
N MET A 11 5.38 13.00 -30.63
CA MET A 11 5.18 14.28 -29.96
C MET A 11 5.15 15.40 -30.98
N LYS A 12 4.25 16.37 -30.77
CA LYS A 12 4.14 17.57 -31.59
C LYS A 12 4.11 18.80 -30.69
N PHE A 13 4.99 19.76 -30.97
CA PHE A 13 4.94 21.07 -30.34
C PHE A 13 3.76 21.86 -30.92
N LEU A 14 2.94 22.43 -30.03
CA LEU A 14 1.78 23.22 -30.44
C LEU A 14 2.16 24.59 -31.01
N SER A 15 3.37 25.06 -30.71
CA SER A 15 3.98 26.24 -31.35
C SER A 15 5.19 25.81 -32.17
N PRO A 16 5.46 26.44 -33.33
CA PRO A 16 6.67 26.16 -34.10
C PRO A 16 7.91 26.49 -33.27
N LEU A 17 8.87 25.56 -33.26
CA LEU A 17 10.19 25.77 -32.66
C LEU A 17 11.04 26.61 -33.61
N ASN A 18 11.78 27.56 -33.08
CA ASN A 18 12.81 28.28 -33.81
C ASN A 18 14.05 27.40 -33.98
N LYS A 19 14.88 27.73 -34.97
CA LYS A 19 16.11 26.99 -35.32
C LYS A 19 17.11 26.85 -34.15
N ASN A 20 17.02 27.73 -33.16
CA ASN A 20 17.94 27.76 -32.01
C ASN A 20 17.29 27.22 -30.71
N ASP A 21 16.05 26.75 -30.75
CA ASP A 21 15.39 26.24 -29.55
C ASP A 21 15.98 24.86 -29.19
N THR A 22 16.39 24.72 -27.93
CA THR A 22 16.89 23.44 -27.41
C THR A 22 15.75 22.69 -26.74
N VAL A 23 15.45 21.49 -27.23
CA VAL A 23 14.47 20.59 -26.61
C VAL A 23 15.21 19.62 -25.69
N LEU A 24 14.98 19.74 -24.38
CA LEU A 24 15.43 18.75 -23.41
C LEU A 24 14.31 17.75 -23.14
N ALA A 25 14.58 16.47 -23.40
CA ALA A 25 13.67 15.38 -23.09
C ALA A 25 14.29 14.51 -22.01
N SER A 26 13.60 14.38 -20.88
CA SER A 26 13.86 13.35 -19.88
C SER A 26 12.76 12.31 -20.00
N TYR A 27 13.12 11.05 -20.18
CA TYR A 27 12.16 9.95 -20.21
C TYR A 27 12.64 8.86 -19.27
N ALA A 28 11.69 8.20 -18.64
CA ALA A 28 11.90 6.97 -17.91
C ALA A 28 11.13 5.87 -18.64
N TYR A 29 11.79 4.74 -18.92
CA TYR A 29 11.11 3.55 -19.40
C TYR A 29 10.74 2.68 -18.20
N GLY A 30 9.44 2.39 -18.06
CA GLY A 30 8.91 1.48 -17.05
C GLY A 30 8.01 0.45 -17.71
N TYR A 31 8.05 -0.79 -17.20
CA TYR A 31 7.07 -1.81 -17.58
C TYR A 31 5.90 -1.77 -16.60
N VAL A 32 4.68 -1.97 -17.09
CA VAL A 32 3.48 -1.98 -16.24
C VAL A 32 3.54 -3.22 -15.33
N GLY A 33 3.55 -3.00 -14.03
CA GLY A 33 3.44 -4.07 -13.04
C GLY A 33 1.98 -4.38 -12.72
N ASP A 34 1.69 -5.64 -12.44
CA ASP A 34 0.39 -6.09 -11.93
C ASP A 34 0.19 -5.61 -10.48
N ILE A 35 -0.22 -4.35 -10.31
CA ILE A 35 -0.43 -3.67 -9.02
C ILE A 35 -1.81 -3.03 -8.94
N GLY A 36 -2.39 -2.94 -7.74
CA GLY A 36 -3.61 -2.16 -7.47
C GLY A 36 -4.93 -2.79 -7.92
N GLY A 37 -5.00 -4.10 -8.14
CA GLY A 37 -6.28 -4.75 -8.46
C GLY A 37 -6.85 -4.45 -9.82
N GLY A 38 -6.00 -4.17 -10.81
CA GLY A 38 -6.43 -4.17 -12.20
C GLY A 38 -7.03 -5.52 -12.62
N PRO A 39 -7.82 -5.55 -13.71
CA PRO A 39 -8.42 -6.78 -14.26
C PRO A 39 -7.39 -7.64 -15.00
N TYR A 40 -6.15 -7.73 -14.50
CA TYR A 40 -5.12 -8.60 -15.05
C TYR A 40 -5.27 -10.03 -14.52
N ARG A 41 -4.51 -10.95 -15.12
CA ARG A 41 -4.47 -12.35 -14.70
C ARG A 41 -3.68 -12.47 -13.41
N ARG A 42 -4.30 -13.00 -12.35
CA ARG A 42 -3.66 -13.23 -11.05
C ARG A 42 -3.46 -14.73 -10.82
N TYR A 43 -4.50 -15.52 -11.05
CA TYR A 43 -4.50 -16.98 -10.87
C TYR A 43 -5.30 -17.68 -11.96
N ASP A 44 -4.91 -18.93 -12.23
CA ASP A 44 -5.49 -19.73 -13.31
C ASP A 44 -6.82 -20.38 -12.95
N ASN A 45 -7.01 -20.66 -11.65
CA ASN A 45 -8.23 -21.22 -11.07
C ASN A 45 -8.29 -20.90 -9.57
N ILE A 46 -9.49 -20.93 -9.00
CA ILE A 46 -9.73 -20.60 -7.60
C ILE A 46 -9.09 -21.59 -6.62
N GLU A 47 -9.03 -22.90 -6.95
CA GLU A 47 -8.49 -23.93 -6.05
C GLU A 47 -6.99 -23.72 -5.79
N SER A 48 -6.23 -23.41 -6.84
CA SER A 48 -4.80 -23.11 -6.75
C SER A 48 -4.54 -21.85 -5.89
N TYR A 49 -5.42 -20.86 -6.02
CA TYR A 49 -5.37 -19.66 -5.20
C TYR A 49 -5.66 -19.96 -3.71
N LEU A 50 -6.72 -20.72 -3.42
CA LEU A 50 -7.09 -21.08 -2.05
C LEU A 50 -5.96 -21.86 -1.37
N ASN A 51 -5.32 -22.77 -2.10
CA ASN A 51 -4.13 -23.49 -1.61
C ASN A 51 -2.95 -22.55 -1.28
N GLU A 52 -2.68 -21.50 -2.08
CA GLU A 52 -1.63 -20.52 -1.77
C GLU A 52 -1.90 -19.80 -0.43
N ILE A 53 -3.17 -19.50 -0.14
CA ILE A 53 -3.56 -18.83 1.11
C ILE A 53 -3.87 -19.80 2.26
N ASN A 54 -3.50 -21.09 2.11
CA ASN A 54 -3.73 -22.16 3.08
C ASN A 54 -5.21 -22.31 3.47
N ILE A 55 -6.08 -22.35 2.46
CA ILE A 55 -7.48 -22.73 2.58
C ILE A 55 -7.69 -23.96 1.71
N TYR A 56 -8.15 -25.04 2.34
CA TYR A 56 -8.43 -26.30 1.67
C TYR A 56 -9.93 -26.42 1.48
N ILE A 57 -10.34 -27.03 0.37
CA ILE A 57 -11.75 -27.32 0.10
C ILE A 57 -12.13 -28.55 0.93
N ASP A 58 -12.83 -28.32 2.04
CA ASP A 58 -13.31 -29.36 2.96
C ASP A 58 -14.74 -29.04 3.45
N ASP A 59 -15.28 -29.89 4.32
CA ASP A 59 -16.64 -29.75 4.85
C ASP A 59 -16.82 -28.52 5.78
N ASP A 60 -15.74 -27.85 6.19
CA ASP A 60 -15.72 -26.64 7.02
C ASP A 60 -15.48 -25.35 6.21
N LEU A 61 -15.52 -25.46 4.87
CA LEU A 61 -15.45 -24.32 3.97
C LEU A 61 -16.83 -24.00 3.36
N CYS A 62 -17.26 -22.76 3.53
CA CYS A 62 -18.36 -22.18 2.78
C CYS A 62 -17.81 -21.43 1.54
N ILE A 63 -18.41 -21.65 0.37
CA ILE A 63 -18.10 -20.89 -0.85
C ILE A 63 -19.40 -20.28 -1.38
N LEU A 64 -19.42 -18.96 -1.51
CA LEU A 64 -20.57 -18.18 -1.95
C LEU A 64 -20.21 -17.36 -3.17
N PHE A 65 -21.17 -17.18 -4.07
CA PHE A 65 -21.03 -16.38 -5.28
C PHE A 65 -21.90 -15.14 -5.19
N VAL A 66 -21.35 -14.00 -5.61
CA VAL A 66 -22.04 -12.71 -5.66
C VAL A 66 -22.05 -12.19 -7.08
N LYS A 67 -23.25 -11.80 -7.54
CA LYS A 67 -23.47 -11.16 -8.84
C LYS A 67 -24.72 -10.29 -8.76
N SER A 68 -24.67 -9.06 -9.27
CA SER A 68 -25.76 -8.08 -9.14
C SER A 68 -27.00 -8.40 -9.99
N ASP A 69 -26.92 -9.39 -10.88
CA ASP A 69 -27.98 -9.78 -11.81
C ASP A 69 -28.91 -10.88 -11.24
N ASP A 70 -29.94 -11.27 -12.00
CA ASP A 70 -30.93 -12.28 -11.58
C ASP A 70 -30.48 -13.73 -11.85
N THR A 71 -29.18 -14.02 -11.74
CA THR A 71 -28.61 -15.36 -11.98
C THR A 71 -28.94 -16.40 -10.91
N GLY A 72 -29.54 -15.98 -9.78
CA GLY A 72 -29.80 -16.83 -8.62
C GLY A 72 -28.63 -16.93 -7.64
N TYR A 73 -27.53 -16.21 -7.90
CA TYR A 73 -26.48 -15.93 -6.91
C TYR A 73 -26.93 -14.86 -5.91
N HIS A 74 -26.14 -14.65 -4.87
CA HIS A 74 -26.39 -13.55 -3.94
C HIS A 74 -26.23 -12.21 -4.66
N LYS A 75 -27.19 -11.31 -4.47
CA LYS A 75 -27.23 -10.01 -5.18
C LYS A 75 -26.25 -9.00 -4.61
N SER A 76 -25.76 -9.22 -3.39
CA SER A 76 -24.79 -8.36 -2.73
C SER A 76 -23.86 -9.15 -1.81
N ILE A 77 -22.74 -8.52 -1.44
CA ILE A 77 -21.80 -9.05 -0.45
C ILE A 77 -22.49 -9.17 0.92
N ASP A 78 -23.35 -8.21 1.28
CA ASP A 78 -24.15 -8.25 2.51
C ASP A 78 -25.06 -9.48 2.55
N GLU A 79 -25.76 -9.79 1.46
CA GLU A 79 -26.64 -10.95 1.40
C GLU A 79 -25.86 -12.27 1.62
N ALA A 80 -24.71 -12.42 0.95
CA ALA A 80 -23.85 -13.58 1.12
C ALA A 80 -23.28 -13.67 2.56
N TYR A 81 -22.84 -12.55 3.12
CA TYR A 81 -22.33 -12.49 4.49
C TYR A 81 -23.42 -12.87 5.51
N GLN A 82 -24.64 -12.33 5.40
CA GLN A 82 -25.75 -12.67 6.28
C GLN A 82 -26.16 -14.15 6.14
N TRP A 83 -26.11 -14.69 4.94
CA TRP A 83 -26.35 -16.12 4.71
C TRP A 83 -25.35 -16.99 5.46
N TRP A 84 -24.05 -16.65 5.41
CA TRP A 84 -22.99 -17.36 6.14
C TRP A 84 -23.17 -17.26 7.66
N LYS A 85 -23.58 -16.08 8.16
CA LYS A 85 -23.76 -15.82 9.59
C LYS A 85 -24.97 -16.51 10.21
N ASN A 86 -25.90 -17.02 9.42
CA ASN A 86 -27.06 -17.73 9.94
C ASN A 86 -26.63 -19.02 10.67
N GLU A 87 -27.20 -19.30 11.85
CA GLU A 87 -26.75 -20.37 12.77
C GLU A 87 -26.69 -21.77 12.12
N GLY A 88 -27.49 -22.03 11.06
CA GLY A 88 -27.47 -23.29 10.31
C GLY A 88 -26.37 -23.41 9.26
N ASN A 89 -25.66 -22.32 8.94
CA ASN A 89 -24.72 -22.21 7.84
C ASN A 89 -23.31 -21.82 8.28
N SER A 90 -23.13 -21.45 9.55
CA SER A 90 -21.86 -20.92 10.07
C SER A 90 -20.77 -21.98 10.03
N LYS A 91 -19.92 -21.89 9.02
CA LYS A 91 -18.63 -22.58 8.90
C LYS A 91 -17.51 -21.68 9.40
N ASN A 92 -16.39 -22.25 9.86
CA ASN A 92 -15.28 -21.41 10.34
C ASN A 92 -14.64 -20.62 9.19
N ASN A 93 -14.63 -21.17 7.98
CA ASN A 93 -14.07 -20.53 6.80
C ASN A 93 -15.17 -20.20 5.79
N CYS A 94 -15.19 -18.97 5.27
CA CYS A 94 -16.07 -18.57 4.19
C CYS A 94 -15.32 -17.80 3.11
N VAL A 95 -15.55 -18.18 1.86
CA VAL A 95 -15.03 -17.53 0.66
C VAL A 95 -16.20 -16.97 -0.13
N ILE A 96 -16.24 -15.65 -0.26
CA ILE A 96 -17.21 -14.94 -1.08
C ILE A 96 -16.51 -14.48 -2.36
N ILE A 97 -16.97 -14.97 -3.50
CA ILE A 97 -16.41 -14.69 -4.82
C ILE A 97 -17.37 -13.76 -5.57
N ILE A 98 -16.90 -12.57 -5.90
CA ILE A 98 -17.67 -11.54 -6.61
C ILE A 98 -17.37 -11.69 -8.11
N LEU A 99 -18.37 -12.07 -8.89
CA LEU A 99 -18.22 -12.50 -10.29
C LEU A 99 -18.44 -11.41 -11.33
N ASP A 100 -18.74 -10.18 -10.88
CA ASP A 100 -18.91 -9.01 -11.74
C ASP A 100 -18.07 -7.81 -11.27
N ASN A 101 -18.25 -6.68 -11.95
CA ASN A 101 -17.55 -5.43 -11.67
C ASN A 101 -18.49 -4.36 -11.06
N TYR A 102 -19.58 -4.77 -10.41
CA TYR A 102 -20.57 -3.85 -9.88
C TYR A 102 -20.05 -3.10 -8.63
N SER A 103 -20.75 -2.02 -8.28
CA SER A 103 -20.49 -1.27 -7.04
C SER A 103 -21.44 -1.74 -5.94
N TYR A 104 -20.86 -2.16 -4.82
CA TYR A 104 -21.57 -2.70 -3.68
C TYR A 104 -21.35 -1.79 -2.47
N SER A 105 -22.43 -1.46 -1.77
CA SER A 105 -22.33 -0.97 -0.40
C SER A 105 -22.29 -2.16 0.56
N LEU A 106 -21.50 -2.03 1.61
CA LEU A 106 -21.28 -3.06 2.62
C LEU A 106 -21.68 -2.55 4.00
N SER A 107 -22.51 -3.32 4.70
CA SER A 107 -22.83 -3.08 6.10
C SER A 107 -21.66 -3.50 7.00
N PRO A 108 -21.56 -3.02 8.24
CA PRO A 108 -20.52 -3.48 9.16
C PRO A 108 -20.51 -5.01 9.31
N ILE A 109 -19.32 -5.60 9.23
CA ILE A 109 -19.09 -7.05 9.33
C ILE A 109 -18.45 -7.36 10.68
N THR A 110 -18.88 -8.46 11.29
CA THR A 110 -18.23 -9.03 12.48
C THR A 110 -17.64 -10.39 12.12
N ILE A 111 -16.34 -10.55 12.35
CA ILE A 111 -15.66 -11.83 12.21
C ILE A 111 -15.48 -12.40 13.62
N GLU A 112 -16.20 -13.49 13.90
CA GLU A 112 -16.13 -14.23 15.16
C GLU A 112 -14.76 -14.89 15.36
N ASP A 113 -14.47 -15.23 16.62
CA ASP A 113 -13.22 -15.88 17.01
C ASP A 113 -12.94 -17.15 16.19
N GLY A 114 -11.69 -17.29 15.74
CA GLY A 114 -11.26 -18.42 14.91
C GLY A 114 -11.75 -18.40 13.45
N ASN A 115 -12.70 -17.54 13.09
CA ASN A 115 -13.26 -17.53 11.74
C ASN A 115 -12.36 -16.82 10.73
N ARG A 116 -12.44 -17.27 9.48
CA ARG A 116 -11.79 -16.68 8.31
C ARG A 116 -12.82 -16.30 7.26
N LEU A 117 -12.83 -15.01 6.89
CA LEU A 117 -13.58 -14.52 5.74
C LEU A 117 -12.61 -14.15 4.62
N VAL A 118 -12.92 -14.58 3.39
CA VAL A 118 -12.17 -14.25 2.19
C VAL A 118 -13.10 -13.61 1.18
N LEU A 119 -12.75 -12.41 0.71
CA LEU A 119 -13.46 -11.70 -0.36
C LEU A 119 -12.56 -11.66 -1.60
N ILE A 120 -13.03 -12.21 -2.71
CA ILE A 120 -12.23 -12.35 -3.93
C ILE A 120 -13.00 -11.80 -5.13
N ALA A 121 -12.35 -10.95 -5.92
CA ALA A 121 -12.82 -10.60 -7.25
C ALA A 121 -12.52 -11.75 -8.23
N GLY A 122 -13.55 -12.39 -8.75
CA GLY A 122 -13.46 -13.49 -9.70
C GLY A 122 -14.14 -13.18 -11.03
N SER A 123 -13.83 -13.99 -12.03
CA SER A 123 -14.58 -14.08 -13.28
C SER A 123 -14.85 -15.54 -13.62
N GLY A 124 -15.82 -15.76 -14.49
CA GLY A 124 -16.29 -17.08 -14.88
C GLY A 124 -17.70 -17.34 -14.39
N GLU A 125 -18.28 -18.44 -14.89
CA GLU A 125 -19.60 -18.91 -14.51
C GLU A 125 -19.43 -20.30 -13.87
N PRO A 126 -19.97 -20.53 -12.66
CA PRO A 126 -19.98 -21.83 -12.03
C PRO A 126 -20.66 -22.88 -12.94
N SER A 127 -20.00 -24.01 -13.21
CA SER A 127 -20.63 -25.10 -14.00
C SER A 127 -21.74 -25.80 -13.21
N THR A 128 -22.80 -26.24 -13.89
CA THR A 128 -23.86 -27.09 -13.32
C THR A 128 -23.45 -28.54 -13.07
N ASP A 129 -22.34 -28.99 -13.66
CA ASP A 129 -22.01 -30.42 -13.79
C ASP A 129 -21.08 -30.95 -12.68
N GLY A 130 -21.07 -30.30 -11.52
CA GLY A 130 -20.37 -30.74 -10.31
C GLY A 130 -18.90 -30.30 -10.16
N ASP A 131 -18.35 -29.57 -11.14
CA ASP A 131 -16.98 -29.06 -11.12
C ASP A 131 -16.93 -27.52 -11.13
N SER A 132 -17.85 -26.93 -10.36
CA SER A 132 -18.23 -25.51 -10.44
C SER A 132 -17.08 -24.53 -10.18
N LEU A 133 -16.00 -24.97 -9.52
CA LEU A 133 -14.87 -24.13 -9.14
C LEU A 133 -13.78 -24.03 -10.22
N LYS A 134 -13.63 -25.00 -11.12
CA LYS A 134 -12.56 -24.99 -12.13
C LYS A 134 -12.68 -23.87 -13.15
N LEU A 135 -13.91 -23.42 -13.41
CA LEU A 135 -14.19 -22.33 -14.34
C LEU A 135 -14.01 -20.94 -13.72
N ILE A 136 -13.93 -20.87 -12.38
CA ILE A 136 -13.80 -19.63 -11.64
C ILE A 136 -12.34 -19.23 -11.53
N LYS A 137 -12.04 -18.00 -11.95
CA LYS A 137 -10.69 -17.45 -11.99
C LYS A 137 -10.62 -16.16 -11.18
N PRO A 138 -9.71 -16.04 -10.20
CA PRO A 138 -9.40 -14.78 -9.52
C PRO A 138 -8.69 -13.80 -10.47
N SER A 139 -9.36 -13.33 -11.50
CA SER A 139 -8.76 -12.57 -12.61
C SER A 139 -9.82 -11.82 -13.40
N TYR A 140 -9.40 -10.81 -14.15
CA TYR A 140 -10.26 -10.09 -15.12
C TYR A 140 -11.53 -9.46 -14.54
N SER A 141 -11.57 -9.31 -13.21
CA SER A 141 -12.65 -8.67 -12.47
C SER A 141 -12.06 -7.72 -11.41
N ARG A 142 -12.81 -6.64 -11.18
CA ARG A 142 -12.53 -5.54 -10.26
C ARG A 142 -13.88 -4.96 -9.77
N PRO A 143 -14.56 -5.65 -8.85
CA PRO A 143 -15.71 -5.10 -8.16
C PRO A 143 -15.29 -3.91 -7.28
N HIS A 144 -16.26 -3.08 -6.96
CA HIS A 144 -16.09 -1.87 -6.18
C HIS A 144 -16.90 -1.95 -4.89
N ILE A 145 -16.26 -1.68 -3.74
CA ILE A 145 -16.95 -1.39 -2.48
C ILE A 145 -16.96 0.13 -2.32
N ASP A 146 -18.15 0.72 -2.33
CA ASP A 146 -18.29 2.17 -2.49
C ASP A 146 -18.35 2.94 -1.16
N ASN A 147 -18.51 2.29 -0.01
CA ASN A 147 -18.75 2.97 1.26
C ASN A 147 -17.74 2.57 2.36
N GLY A 148 -16.60 2.01 1.95
CA GLY A 148 -15.57 1.49 2.82
C GLY A 148 -15.97 0.17 3.46
N MET A 149 -15.12 -0.33 4.36
CA MET A 149 -15.38 -1.55 5.11
C MET A 149 -15.20 -1.30 6.60
N ASN A 150 -16.22 -1.59 7.39
CA ASN A 150 -16.15 -1.53 8.85
C ASN A 150 -16.18 -2.96 9.39
N ILE A 151 -15.07 -3.40 9.98
CA ILE A 151 -14.85 -4.77 10.41
C ILE A 151 -14.64 -4.79 11.92
N GLN A 152 -15.47 -5.57 12.61
CA GLN A 152 -15.33 -5.87 14.02
C GLN A 152 -14.70 -7.26 14.18
N PHE A 153 -13.58 -7.34 14.88
CA PHE A 153 -13.03 -8.61 15.35
C PHE A 153 -13.53 -8.88 16.76
N ASP A 154 -14.15 -10.04 16.95
CA ASP A 154 -14.65 -10.43 18.26
C ASP A 154 -13.53 -10.85 19.22
N GLU A 155 -13.89 -11.00 20.49
CA GLU A 155 -12.95 -11.19 21.59
C GLU A 155 -12.38 -12.61 21.63
N LYS A 156 -11.26 -12.87 20.94
CA LYS A 156 -10.25 -13.94 21.20
C LYS A 156 -9.20 -13.97 20.06
N LEU A 157 -8.60 -15.13 19.75
CA LEU A 157 -7.41 -15.31 18.91
C LEU A 157 -7.79 -15.95 17.57
N GLY A 158 -7.49 -15.29 16.46
CA GLY A 158 -7.39 -15.96 15.16
C GLY A 158 -8.35 -15.47 14.08
N ASN A 159 -9.09 -14.39 14.33
CA ASN A 159 -9.93 -13.73 13.33
C ASN A 159 -9.09 -13.34 12.11
N SER A 160 -9.53 -13.72 10.91
CA SER A 160 -8.80 -13.39 9.69
C SER A 160 -9.70 -12.91 8.57
N LEU A 161 -9.28 -11.82 7.94
CA LEU A 161 -9.90 -11.28 6.73
C LEU A 161 -8.87 -11.29 5.60
N HIS A 162 -9.23 -11.87 4.46
CA HIS A 162 -8.44 -11.81 3.25
C HIS A 162 -9.25 -11.11 2.15
N ILE A 163 -8.63 -10.17 1.44
CA ILE A 163 -9.26 -9.43 0.36
C ILE A 163 -8.34 -9.48 -0.87
N ASP A 164 -8.88 -9.91 -2.01
CA ASP A 164 -8.15 -10.00 -3.27
C ASP A 164 -8.90 -9.34 -4.43
N GLY A 165 -8.26 -8.38 -5.10
CA GLY A 165 -8.75 -7.88 -6.39
C GLY A 165 -9.82 -6.80 -6.34
N ILE A 166 -10.07 -6.18 -5.18
CA ILE A 166 -11.22 -5.27 -4.96
C ILE A 166 -10.76 -3.80 -4.96
N LEU A 167 -11.55 -2.92 -5.57
CA LEU A 167 -11.46 -1.47 -5.38
C LEU A 167 -12.32 -1.07 -4.17
N ILE A 168 -11.73 -0.38 -3.19
CA ILE A 168 -12.42 0.05 -1.97
C ILE A 168 -12.33 1.58 -1.87
N GLU A 169 -13.45 2.24 -2.02
CA GLU A 169 -13.61 3.67 -1.76
C GLU A 169 -14.08 3.85 -0.30
N GLY A 170 -13.44 4.73 0.47
CA GLY A 170 -13.75 4.97 1.90
C GLY A 170 -12.83 4.23 2.88
N GLY A 171 -11.97 3.33 2.39
CA GLY A 171 -10.96 2.65 3.20
C GLY A 171 -11.49 1.47 4.04
N ILE A 172 -10.64 0.95 4.91
CA ILE A 172 -10.94 -0.18 5.80
C ILE A 172 -10.71 0.22 7.26
N ASN A 173 -11.72 0.03 8.10
CA ASN A 173 -11.66 0.26 9.54
C ASN A 173 -11.79 -1.09 10.26
N ILE A 174 -10.77 -1.45 11.03
CA ILE A 174 -10.78 -2.63 11.91
C ILE A 174 -10.83 -2.16 13.37
N SER A 175 -11.77 -2.70 14.12
CA SER A 175 -11.89 -2.42 15.56
C SER A 175 -12.32 -3.64 16.35
N SER A 176 -12.15 -3.54 17.66
CA SER A 176 -12.75 -4.46 18.63
C SER A 176 -13.13 -3.69 19.89
N ASP A 177 -14.21 -4.11 20.55
CA ASP A 177 -14.70 -3.49 21.79
C ASP A 177 -13.73 -3.71 22.97
N LYS A 178 -13.03 -4.85 22.96
CA LYS A 178 -11.92 -5.16 23.88
C LYS A 178 -10.65 -5.49 23.09
N GLN A 179 -9.53 -5.67 23.80
CA GLN A 179 -8.27 -6.06 23.15
C GLN A 179 -8.43 -7.43 22.45
N SER A 180 -8.31 -7.44 21.13
CA SER A 180 -8.34 -8.65 20.31
C SER A 180 -7.04 -8.81 19.50
N ASN A 181 -6.90 -9.93 18.78
CA ASN A 181 -5.83 -10.16 17.80
C ASN A 181 -6.44 -10.61 16.48
N GLY A 182 -5.89 -10.16 15.36
CA GLY A 182 -6.35 -10.67 14.07
C GLY A 182 -5.39 -10.45 12.93
N LYS A 183 -5.75 -11.02 11.79
CA LYS A 183 -4.96 -10.97 10.56
C LYS A 183 -5.76 -10.30 9.44
N LEU A 184 -5.15 -9.34 8.77
CA LEU A 184 -5.67 -8.76 7.55
C LEU A 184 -4.67 -8.97 6.43
N ASP A 185 -5.07 -9.72 5.42
CA ASP A 185 -4.33 -9.86 4.17
C ASP A 185 -5.06 -9.10 3.07
N ILE A 186 -4.40 -8.12 2.47
CA ILE A 186 -4.91 -7.35 1.34
C ILE A 186 -3.98 -7.63 0.17
N THR A 187 -4.54 -8.11 -0.93
CA THR A 187 -3.76 -8.47 -2.10
C THR A 187 -4.41 -7.92 -3.35
N HIS A 188 -3.64 -7.33 -4.27
CA HIS A 188 -4.20 -6.81 -5.50
C HIS A 188 -5.41 -5.89 -5.28
N CYS A 189 -5.38 -5.00 -4.29
CA CYS A 189 -6.47 -4.06 -4.05
C CYS A 189 -6.04 -2.61 -4.30
N THR A 190 -7.00 -1.75 -4.61
CA THR A 190 -6.82 -0.30 -4.50
C THR A 190 -7.73 0.22 -3.42
N LEU A 191 -7.16 0.93 -2.45
CA LEU A 191 -7.90 1.63 -1.41
C LEU A 191 -7.77 3.13 -1.67
N THR A 192 -8.89 3.83 -1.73
CA THR A 192 -8.92 5.29 -1.89
C THR A 192 -9.84 5.91 -0.86
N SER A 193 -9.50 7.11 -0.40
CA SER A 193 -10.41 7.86 0.46
C SER A 193 -11.52 8.52 -0.39
N ARG A 194 -12.70 8.67 0.23
CA ARG A 194 -13.82 9.48 -0.28
C ARG A 194 -13.70 10.94 0.15
N ASP A 195 -13.11 11.17 1.32
CA ASP A 195 -13.12 12.46 1.99
C ASP A 195 -11.75 13.16 1.95
N ALA A 196 -11.72 14.42 2.39
CA ALA A 196 -10.47 15.14 2.63
C ALA A 196 -9.59 14.44 3.70
N ASP A 197 -10.20 13.63 4.57
CA ASP A 197 -9.49 12.73 5.46
C ASP A 197 -8.84 11.62 4.64
N THR A 198 -7.52 11.66 4.51
CA THR A 198 -6.76 10.69 3.71
C THR A 198 -6.61 9.34 4.41
N ASN A 199 -7.32 9.08 5.52
CA ASN A 199 -7.19 7.82 6.25
C ASN A 199 -7.92 6.71 5.48
N ILE A 200 -7.15 5.83 4.84
CA ILE A 200 -7.68 4.72 4.04
C ILE A 200 -7.59 3.38 4.77
N PHE A 201 -6.89 3.35 5.90
CA PHE A 201 -6.91 2.24 6.82
C PHE A 201 -6.87 2.75 8.26
N SER A 202 -7.70 2.20 9.12
CA SER A 202 -7.60 2.40 10.56
C SER A 202 -7.72 1.08 11.32
N CYS A 203 -6.91 0.92 12.35
CA CYS A 203 -6.98 -0.22 13.26
C CYS A 203 -6.94 0.28 14.70
N SER A 204 -7.92 -0.13 15.51
CA SER A 204 -7.99 0.22 16.93
C SER A 204 -8.32 -0.98 17.82
N ASN A 205 -7.65 -1.09 18.97
CA ASN A 205 -7.84 -2.16 19.96
C ASN A 205 -7.60 -3.60 19.43
N VAL A 206 -6.94 -3.74 18.29
CA VAL A 206 -6.66 -5.04 17.66
C VAL A 206 -5.16 -5.16 17.41
N ASP A 207 -4.52 -6.11 18.06
CA ASP A 207 -3.15 -6.48 17.74
C ASP A 207 -3.16 -7.19 16.37
N ILE A 208 -2.71 -6.49 15.32
CA ILE A 208 -2.93 -6.89 13.93
C ILE A 208 -1.66 -7.38 13.23
N GLN A 209 -1.80 -8.48 12.48
CA GLN A 209 -0.88 -8.88 11.42
C GLN A 209 -1.45 -8.39 10.09
N LEU A 210 -0.91 -7.30 9.56
CA LEU A 210 -1.31 -6.73 8.27
C LEU A 210 -0.31 -7.14 7.20
N THR A 211 -0.77 -7.84 6.17
CA THR A 211 0.01 -8.09 4.94
C THR A 211 -0.67 -7.41 3.76
N ALA A 212 0.05 -6.50 3.11
CA ALA A 212 -0.36 -5.88 1.86
C ALA A 212 0.55 -6.33 0.72
N ARG A 213 0.01 -6.90 -0.35
CA ARG A 213 0.78 -7.31 -1.53
C ARG A 213 0.17 -6.73 -2.80
N LYS A 214 0.98 -6.10 -3.65
CA LYS A 214 0.51 -5.57 -4.95
C LYS A 214 -0.68 -4.62 -4.81
N CYS A 215 -0.68 -3.80 -3.76
CA CYS A 215 -1.77 -2.88 -3.45
C CYS A 215 -1.43 -1.43 -3.83
N ILE A 216 -2.47 -0.62 -4.02
CA ILE A 216 -2.36 0.84 -4.06
C ILE A 216 -3.17 1.40 -2.88
N PHE A 217 -2.51 2.12 -2.01
CA PHE A 217 -3.08 2.83 -0.87
C PHE A 217 -3.01 4.32 -1.15
N ASN A 218 -4.13 4.88 -1.62
CA ASN A 218 -4.23 6.31 -1.89
C ASN A 218 -4.58 7.09 -0.61
N GLY A 219 -3.66 7.07 0.33
CA GLY A 219 -3.83 7.68 1.65
C GLY A 219 -3.04 6.96 2.72
N SER A 220 -3.44 7.21 3.97
CA SER A 220 -2.66 6.96 5.15
C SER A 220 -3.19 5.77 5.96
N LEU A 221 -2.27 5.04 6.60
CA LEU A 221 -2.56 3.91 7.47
C LEU A 221 -2.45 4.35 8.94
N ARG A 222 -3.51 4.13 9.73
CA ARG A 222 -3.62 4.57 11.13
C ARG A 222 -3.70 3.38 12.07
N PHE A 223 -2.91 3.39 13.12
CA PHE A 223 -2.90 2.35 14.16
C PHE A 223 -3.03 2.98 15.55
N LYS A 224 -4.00 2.52 16.33
CA LYS A 224 -4.24 3.03 17.69
C LYS A 224 -4.33 1.87 18.69
N ASP A 225 -3.46 1.89 19.69
CA ASP A 225 -3.46 0.88 20.77
C ASP A 225 -3.31 -0.58 20.28
N SER A 226 -2.70 -0.77 19.11
CA SER A 226 -2.60 -2.04 18.36
C SER A 226 -1.15 -2.48 18.14
N ARG A 227 -0.69 -3.60 18.74
CA ARG A 227 0.59 -4.22 18.30
C ARG A 227 0.44 -4.54 16.83
N SER A 228 1.41 -4.13 16.04
CA SER A 228 1.28 -4.22 14.59
C SER A 228 2.52 -4.90 14.01
N GLN A 229 2.30 -6.01 13.31
CA GLN A 229 3.24 -6.56 12.35
C GLN A 229 2.71 -6.18 10.97
N ILE A 230 3.42 -5.28 10.29
CA ILE A 230 2.98 -4.71 9.03
C ILE A 230 3.98 -5.18 7.97
N LYS A 231 3.49 -5.89 6.96
CA LYS A 231 4.27 -6.27 5.78
C LYS A 231 3.65 -5.60 4.56
N ILE A 232 4.45 -4.81 3.84
CA ILE A 232 4.05 -4.14 2.61
C ILE A 232 5.00 -4.59 1.50
N ASP A 233 4.46 -5.35 0.56
CA ASP A 233 5.21 -5.94 -0.55
C ASP A 233 4.65 -5.45 -1.89
N LYS A 234 5.53 -5.01 -2.79
CA LYS A 234 5.20 -4.56 -4.15
C LYS A 234 4.01 -3.61 -4.22
N SER A 235 3.91 -2.69 -3.27
CA SER A 235 2.73 -1.84 -3.07
C SER A 235 3.06 -0.36 -3.16
N ILE A 236 2.06 0.50 -3.35
CA ILE A 236 2.23 1.96 -3.34
C ILE A 236 1.42 2.52 -2.18
N VAL A 237 2.02 3.40 -1.39
CA VAL A 237 1.35 4.13 -0.31
C VAL A 237 1.61 5.62 -0.52
N THR A 238 0.56 6.41 -0.77
CA THR A 238 0.67 7.86 -1.02
C THR A 238 0.42 8.73 0.21
N GLY A 239 0.17 8.11 1.38
CA GLY A 239 0.11 8.78 2.67
C GLY A 239 1.15 8.25 3.66
N ASP A 240 0.97 8.56 4.94
CA ASP A 240 1.83 8.09 6.02
C ASP A 240 1.31 6.84 6.73
N ILE A 241 2.23 6.12 7.34
CA ILE A 241 1.97 5.03 8.27
C ILE A 241 2.19 5.59 9.67
N PHE A 242 1.09 5.78 10.39
CA PHE A 242 1.08 6.45 11.67
C PHE A 242 0.47 5.57 12.75
N GLY A 243 1.08 5.55 13.94
CA GLY A 243 0.41 4.98 15.10
C GLY A 243 0.73 5.66 16.43
N ILE A 244 -0.23 5.54 17.35
CA ILE A 244 -0.14 6.07 18.72
C ILE A 244 -0.65 5.03 19.72
N PHE A 245 0.07 4.93 20.84
CA PHE A 245 -0.27 4.05 21.96
C PHE A 245 -0.44 4.90 23.23
N GLN A 246 -1.51 4.68 23.98
CA GLN A 246 -1.84 5.49 25.16
C GLN A 246 -0.83 5.31 26.30
N GLU A 247 -0.28 4.11 26.47
CA GLU A 247 0.77 3.83 27.44
C GLU A 247 2.03 3.35 26.75
N ARG A 248 3.19 3.58 27.39
CA ARG A 248 4.49 3.04 26.99
C ARG A 248 4.56 1.55 27.30
N GLN A 249 3.68 0.79 26.67
CA GLN A 249 3.66 -0.65 26.71
C GLN A 249 4.99 -1.13 26.12
N ARG A 250 5.57 -2.23 26.63
CA ARG A 250 6.76 -2.89 26.02
C ARG A 250 6.44 -3.54 24.65
N LYS A 251 5.43 -3.02 23.97
CA LYS A 251 4.99 -3.42 22.65
C LYS A 251 5.98 -2.87 21.63
N SER A 252 6.18 -3.64 20.56
CA SER A 252 7.00 -3.23 19.42
C SER A 252 6.15 -3.32 18.17
N VAL A 253 6.42 -2.41 17.24
CA VAL A 253 5.86 -2.43 15.90
C VAL A 253 6.97 -2.84 14.95
N ASN A 254 6.70 -3.86 14.14
CA ASN A 254 7.63 -4.34 13.13
C ASN A 254 7.03 -4.04 11.77
N ILE A 255 7.77 -3.31 10.94
CA ILE A 255 7.36 -3.00 9.57
C ILE A 255 8.41 -3.57 8.63
N SER A 256 7.96 -4.46 7.73
CA SER A 256 8.76 -5.00 6.64
C SER A 256 8.22 -4.49 5.32
N VAL A 257 9.11 -3.96 4.49
CA VAL A 257 8.80 -3.18 3.31
C VAL A 257 9.66 -3.74 2.17
N GLU A 258 9.06 -4.38 1.17
CA GLU A 258 9.79 -5.00 0.06
C GLU A 258 9.24 -4.54 -1.29
N GLU A 259 10.05 -3.82 -2.07
CA GLU A 259 9.64 -3.27 -3.37
C GLU A 259 8.45 -2.26 -3.38
N PRO A 260 8.11 -1.48 -2.32
CA PRO A 260 7.12 -0.43 -2.45
C PRO A 260 7.70 0.94 -2.78
N ALA A 261 6.78 1.81 -3.22
CA ALA A 261 6.94 3.25 -3.18
C ALA A 261 6.04 3.81 -2.08
N ILE A 262 6.62 4.44 -1.06
CA ILE A 262 5.89 5.12 0.00
C ILE A 262 6.23 6.61 -0.10
N THR A 263 5.23 7.46 -0.26
CA THR A 263 5.43 8.91 -0.41
C THR A 263 4.45 9.71 0.46
N ASN A 264 4.96 10.68 1.21
CA ASN A 264 4.19 11.71 1.92
C ASN A 264 5.09 12.94 2.20
N ASP A 265 5.78 13.44 1.18
CA ASP A 265 6.76 14.54 1.30
C ASP A 265 6.06 15.92 1.38
N PRO A 266 6.46 16.86 2.28
CA PRO A 266 7.58 16.84 3.22
C PRO A 266 7.26 16.27 4.62
N GLY A 267 6.15 15.58 4.77
CA GLY A 267 5.66 15.02 6.03
C GLY A 267 6.51 13.88 6.60
N ASN A 268 6.18 13.49 7.83
CA ASN A 268 6.66 12.21 8.37
C ASN A 268 5.88 11.08 7.70
N ILE A 269 6.57 10.02 7.32
CA ILE A 269 5.98 8.95 6.51
C ILE A 269 5.79 7.65 7.27
N ILE A 270 6.67 7.35 8.22
CA ILE A 270 6.52 6.23 9.14
C ILE A 270 6.81 6.73 10.54
N THR A 271 5.76 6.84 11.36
CA THR A 271 5.84 7.41 12.72
C THR A 271 5.01 6.61 13.69
N PHE A 272 5.63 6.21 14.79
CA PHE A 272 4.94 5.52 15.88
C PHE A 272 5.35 6.13 17.22
N TYR A 273 4.37 6.60 18.00
CA TYR A 273 4.61 7.19 19.32
C TYR A 273 4.36 6.18 20.45
N ASN A 274 5.11 6.32 21.55
CA ASN A 274 5.00 5.49 22.76
C ASN A 274 5.23 3.98 22.56
N THR A 275 5.87 3.58 21.46
CA THR A 275 6.24 2.18 21.15
C THR A 275 7.63 2.14 20.54
N ARG A 276 8.21 0.94 20.39
CA ARG A 276 9.44 0.77 19.60
C ARG A 276 9.11 0.43 18.16
N LEU A 277 9.71 1.15 17.22
CA LEU A 277 9.58 0.90 15.78
C LEU A 277 10.83 0.22 15.23
N TYR A 278 10.64 -1.02 14.75
CA TYR A 278 11.64 -1.78 14.01
C TYR A 278 11.25 -1.77 12.53
N LEU A 279 12.20 -1.37 11.69
CA LEU A 279 11.96 -1.17 10.27
C LEU A 279 12.98 -1.96 9.45
N ASP A 280 12.48 -2.82 8.56
CA ASP A 280 13.26 -3.59 7.59
C ASP A 280 12.79 -3.25 6.17
N ILE A 281 13.69 -2.71 5.35
CA ILE A 281 13.35 -2.13 4.04
C ILE A 281 14.24 -2.71 2.95
N VAL A 282 13.62 -3.26 1.91
CA VAL A 282 14.33 -3.92 0.82
C VAL A 282 13.81 -3.40 -0.52
N LYS A 283 14.71 -3.02 -1.42
CA LYS A 283 14.40 -2.58 -2.80
C LYS A 283 13.30 -1.50 -2.88
N SER A 284 13.24 -0.60 -1.91
CA SER A 284 12.12 0.34 -1.74
C SER A 284 12.50 1.78 -2.06
N THR A 285 11.50 2.59 -2.40
CA THR A 285 11.66 4.05 -2.51
C THR A 285 10.78 4.75 -1.48
N ILE A 286 11.40 5.51 -0.58
CA ILE A 286 10.72 6.18 0.54
C ILE A 286 10.94 7.70 0.48
N PHE A 287 9.85 8.43 0.23
CA PHE A 287 9.83 9.90 0.13
C PHE A 287 9.05 10.52 1.31
N GLY A 288 9.76 10.84 2.37
CA GLY A 288 9.28 11.52 3.57
C GLY A 288 10.17 11.18 4.76
N LYS A 289 9.94 11.82 5.90
CA LYS A 289 10.79 11.61 7.09
C LYS A 289 10.49 10.28 7.78
N VAL A 290 11.53 9.47 7.98
CA VAL A 290 11.46 8.14 8.60
C VAL A 290 12.24 8.14 9.92
N ASN A 291 11.57 7.87 11.04
CA ASN A 291 12.17 7.95 12.39
C ASN A 291 12.07 6.63 13.21
N PRO A 292 12.69 5.52 12.78
CA PRO A 292 12.57 4.23 13.46
C PRO A 292 13.60 4.09 14.59
N ASP A 293 13.26 3.38 15.66
CA ASP A 293 14.23 3.03 16.70
C ASP A 293 15.37 2.18 16.14
N THR A 294 15.08 1.24 15.26
CA THR A 294 16.07 0.34 14.63
C THR A 294 15.76 0.20 13.15
N LEU A 295 16.81 0.28 12.32
CA LEU A 295 16.69 0.26 10.86
C LEU A 295 17.64 -0.77 10.23
N SER A 296 17.07 -1.69 9.45
CA SER A 296 17.76 -2.50 8.46
C SER A 296 17.29 -2.06 7.08
N ALA A 297 18.20 -1.80 6.15
CA ALA A 297 17.80 -1.51 4.78
C ALA A 297 18.78 -2.03 3.72
N GLU A 298 18.23 -2.43 2.58
CA GLU A 298 18.99 -2.91 1.41
C GLU A 298 18.42 -2.37 0.10
N ASN A 299 19.28 -1.95 -0.84
CA ASN A 299 18.90 -1.53 -2.20
C ASN A 299 17.77 -0.47 -2.23
N SER A 300 17.78 0.45 -1.26
CA SER A 300 16.63 1.35 -1.01
C SER A 300 17.03 2.82 -1.01
N ILE A 301 16.08 3.68 -1.35
CA ILE A 301 16.26 5.13 -1.48
C ILE A 301 15.46 5.84 -0.39
N PHE A 302 16.12 6.75 0.33
CA PHE A 302 15.54 7.60 1.35
C PHE A 302 15.83 9.08 1.06
N ASN A 303 14.84 9.96 1.21
CA ASN A 303 15.06 11.41 1.20
C ASN A 303 15.37 11.96 2.61
N SER A 304 14.90 11.31 3.68
CA SER A 304 15.16 11.71 5.07
C SER A 304 14.97 10.54 6.03
N VAL A 305 16.00 10.28 6.85
CA VAL A 305 15.98 9.17 7.80
C VAL A 305 16.79 9.50 9.07
N VAL A 306 16.19 9.25 10.23
CA VAL A 306 16.80 9.46 11.55
C VAL A 306 16.50 8.25 12.44
N SER A 307 17.47 7.36 12.59
CA SER A 307 17.38 6.20 13.47
C SER A 307 18.39 6.33 14.62
N PRO A 308 17.93 6.57 15.87
CA PRO A 308 18.80 6.91 16.98
C PRO A 308 19.64 5.73 17.50
N ARG A 309 19.25 4.46 17.26
CA ARG A 309 20.06 3.30 17.65
C ARG A 309 20.93 2.83 16.50
N THR A 310 22.09 3.45 16.38
CA THR A 310 23.03 3.17 15.29
C THR A 310 23.87 1.91 15.51
N GLN A 311 23.88 1.36 16.73
CA GLN A 311 24.60 0.14 17.10
C GLN A 311 23.87 -1.17 16.69
N VAL A 312 22.63 -1.07 16.22
CA VAL A 312 21.83 -2.21 15.75
C VAL A 312 21.27 -1.88 14.37
N GLY A 313 21.41 -2.81 13.41
CA GLY A 313 20.98 -2.62 12.02
C GLY A 313 22.13 -2.27 11.07
N CYS A 314 21.81 -2.18 9.78
CA CYS A 314 22.76 -1.90 8.71
C CYS A 314 22.03 -1.39 7.47
N LEU A 315 22.63 -0.47 6.73
CA LEU A 315 22.19 -0.03 5.42
C LEU A 315 23.16 -0.57 4.36
N ARG A 316 22.65 -1.23 3.33
CA ARG A 316 23.47 -1.83 2.26
C ARG A 316 22.99 -1.37 0.89
N TYR A 317 23.89 -0.84 0.07
CA TYR A 317 23.55 -0.40 -1.30
C TYR A 317 22.39 0.61 -1.35
N CYS A 318 22.18 1.35 -0.27
CA CYS A 318 21.13 2.36 -0.16
C CYS A 318 21.61 3.75 -0.60
N TYR A 319 20.67 4.59 -0.99
CA TYR A 319 20.86 6.05 -1.00
C TYR A 319 20.24 6.66 0.26
N THR A 320 21.00 7.48 0.97
CA THR A 320 20.52 8.27 2.11
C THR A 320 21.15 9.66 2.10
N PRO A 321 20.54 10.67 2.74
CA PRO A 321 21.19 11.98 2.87
C PRO A 321 22.57 11.88 3.55
N GLN A 322 23.36 12.93 3.36
CA GLN A 322 24.67 13.04 3.99
C GLN A 322 24.58 12.88 5.52
N LYS A 323 25.63 12.33 6.14
CA LYS A 323 25.68 12.06 7.58
C LYS A 323 25.49 13.30 8.47
N SER A 324 25.72 14.50 7.93
CA SER A 324 25.44 15.78 8.60
C SER A 324 23.94 16.03 8.80
N ILE A 325 23.08 15.39 8.01
CA ILE A 325 21.63 15.62 7.96
C ILE A 325 20.83 14.35 8.35
N ALA A 326 21.43 13.16 8.20
CA ALA A 326 20.79 11.88 8.52
C ALA A 326 21.56 11.08 9.58
N THR A 327 20.82 10.56 10.57
CA THR A 327 21.34 9.62 11.59
C THR A 327 20.94 8.21 11.21
N THR A 328 21.90 7.32 10.95
CA THR A 328 21.62 5.94 10.53
C THR A 328 22.58 4.95 11.19
N PRO A 329 22.24 3.65 11.25
CA PRO A 329 23.19 2.58 11.48
C PRO A 329 24.34 2.55 10.46
N SER A 330 25.24 1.58 10.63
CA SER A 330 26.38 1.36 9.72
C SER A 330 25.94 1.32 8.25
N ARG A 331 26.66 2.06 7.40
CA ARG A 331 26.41 2.15 5.96
C ARG A 331 27.47 1.33 5.21
N PHE A 332 27.04 0.35 4.43
CA PHE A 332 27.91 -0.49 3.58
C PHE A 332 27.58 -0.25 2.11
N LYS A 333 28.56 0.28 1.36
CA LYS A 333 28.40 0.58 -0.07
C LYS A 333 27.17 1.47 -0.38
N CYS A 334 26.85 2.39 0.51
CA CYS A 334 25.76 3.36 0.31
C CYS A 334 26.24 4.61 -0.42
N GLN A 335 25.30 5.32 -1.04
CA GLN A 335 25.50 6.67 -1.56
C GLN A 335 24.93 7.72 -0.59
N PRO A 336 25.53 8.92 -0.51
CA PRO A 336 26.70 9.39 -1.28
C PRO A 336 28.07 8.98 -0.69
N ASP A 337 28.11 8.15 0.37
CA ASP A 337 29.35 7.74 1.05
C ASP A 337 30.40 7.12 0.09
N LEU A 338 29.96 6.28 -0.85
CA LEU A 338 30.83 5.68 -1.87
C LEU A 338 31.46 6.72 -2.80
N GLU A 339 30.67 7.65 -3.32
CA GLU A 339 31.19 8.74 -4.17
C GLU A 339 32.15 9.65 -3.41
N ASN A 340 31.79 10.03 -2.19
CA ASN A 340 32.64 10.86 -1.33
C ASN A 340 33.97 10.18 -0.98
N SER A 341 33.97 8.84 -0.85
CA SER A 341 35.21 8.09 -0.62
C SER A 341 36.13 8.04 -1.84
N LYS A 342 35.59 8.11 -3.06
CA LYS A 342 36.35 8.14 -4.32
C LYS A 342 36.89 9.53 -4.63
N SER A 343 36.13 10.59 -4.32
CA SER A 343 36.57 11.99 -4.51
C SER A 343 37.65 12.42 -3.50
N GLY A 344 37.82 11.70 -2.38
CA GLY A 344 38.95 11.89 -1.45
C GLY A 344 40.33 11.60 -2.05
N THR A 345 40.40 11.02 -3.26
CA THR A 345 41.64 10.72 -4.00
C THR A 345 41.88 11.62 -5.22
N GLU A 346 40.95 12.51 -5.58
CA GLU A 346 41.12 13.46 -6.68
C GLU A 346 40.63 14.85 -6.27
N GLY A 347 41.58 15.74 -5.97
CA GLY A 347 41.44 17.19 -6.00
C GLY A 347 40.38 17.81 -5.08
N LYS A 348 40.82 18.50 -4.03
CA LYS A 348 40.04 19.59 -3.43
C LYS A 348 39.64 20.58 -4.54
N ILE A 349 38.38 20.54 -4.97
CA ILE A 349 37.76 21.69 -5.61
C ILE A 349 37.06 22.45 -4.47
N GLU A 350 37.72 23.49 -3.96
CA GLU A 350 37.04 24.51 -3.17
C GLU A 350 36.03 25.21 -4.10
N LEU A 351 34.76 24.83 -4.00
CA LEU A 351 33.68 25.65 -4.53
C LEU A 351 33.44 26.80 -3.57
N SER A 352 34.12 27.92 -3.80
CA SER A 352 33.70 29.21 -3.25
C SER A 352 32.40 29.65 -3.93
N LEU A 353 31.26 29.25 -3.38
CA LEU A 353 29.96 29.72 -3.86
C LEU A 353 29.49 30.87 -2.97
N ASN A 354 29.55 32.10 -3.51
CA ASN A 354 28.95 33.27 -2.89
C ASN A 354 27.42 33.11 -2.87
N SER A 355 26.84 33.02 -1.66
CA SER A 355 25.42 32.83 -1.36
C SER A 355 24.46 33.89 -1.94
N LEU A 356 24.99 34.96 -2.55
CA LEU A 356 24.21 36.02 -3.20
C LEU A 356 23.77 35.65 -4.62
N GLN A 357 24.49 34.77 -5.32
CA GLN A 357 24.22 34.49 -6.74
C GLN A 357 23.04 33.51 -6.92
N TRP A 358 22.87 32.57 -5.98
CA TRP A 358 21.78 31.59 -5.96
C TRP A 358 20.41 32.21 -5.69
N ASN A 359 20.35 33.22 -4.82
CA ASN A 359 19.10 33.89 -4.48
C ASN A 359 18.54 34.72 -5.64
N MET A 360 19.40 35.25 -6.52
CA MET A 360 18.97 36.03 -7.69
C MET A 360 18.38 35.14 -8.79
N GLU A 361 18.92 33.94 -9.02
CA GLU A 361 18.40 33.01 -10.04
C GLU A 361 17.06 32.38 -9.62
N ILE A 362 16.89 32.07 -8.32
CA ILE A 362 15.62 31.59 -7.78
C ILE A 362 14.53 32.68 -7.79
N LEU A 363 14.88 33.94 -7.47
CA LEU A 363 13.95 35.07 -7.59
C LEU A 363 13.55 35.36 -9.04
N HIS A 364 14.47 35.19 -10.00
CA HIS A 364 14.16 35.32 -11.42
C HIS A 364 13.23 34.22 -11.93
N LEU A 365 13.41 32.98 -11.47
CA LEU A 365 12.53 31.85 -11.80
C LEU A 365 11.13 31.99 -11.17
N LEU A 366 11.04 32.45 -9.92
CA LEU A 366 9.76 32.68 -9.23
C LEU A 366 8.93 33.81 -9.87
N ASN A 367 9.58 34.88 -10.34
CA ASN A 367 8.90 35.96 -11.07
C ASN A 367 8.45 35.58 -12.48
N TYR A 368 9.11 34.60 -13.11
CA TYR A 368 8.76 34.13 -14.45
C TYR A 368 7.58 33.13 -14.44
N ILE A 369 7.42 32.39 -13.35
CA ILE A 369 6.38 31.35 -13.21
C ILE A 369 5.02 31.95 -12.78
N ASN A 370 4.98 33.16 -12.21
CA ASN A 370 3.78 33.63 -11.52
C ASN A 370 3.14 34.95 -12.01
N PRO A 371 2.59 35.03 -13.24
CA PRO A 371 1.64 36.10 -13.60
C PRO A 371 0.18 35.81 -13.17
N ALA A 372 -0.14 34.58 -12.73
CA ALA A 372 -1.53 34.13 -12.57
C ALA A 372 -2.13 34.34 -11.16
N LEU A 373 -1.34 34.70 -10.15
CA LEU A 373 -1.84 34.89 -8.77
C LEU A 373 -2.19 36.34 -8.38
N ASN A 374 -2.10 37.31 -9.31
CA ASN A 374 -2.49 38.71 -9.06
C ASN A 374 -3.83 39.13 -9.71
N LYS A 375 -4.67 38.15 -10.07
CA LYS A 375 -6.04 38.41 -10.56
C LYS A 375 -7.02 37.36 -10.05
N TYR A 376 -7.14 37.18 -8.73
CA TYR A 376 -8.38 36.77 -8.05
C TYR A 376 -8.34 37.23 -6.60
#